data_AF-X1PAG0-F1
#
_entry.id   AF-X1PAG0-F1
#
_cell.length_a   1.000
_cell.length_b   1.000
_cell.length_c   1.000
_cell.angle_alpha   90.00
_cell.angle_beta   90.00
_cell.angle_gamma   90.00
#
_symmetry.space_group_name_H-M   'P 1'
#
loop_
_entity.id
_entity.type
_entity.pdbx_description
1 polymer ?
#
loop_
_entity_poly.entity_id
_entity_poly.type
_entity_poly.pdbx_seq_one_letter_code
_entity_poly.pdbx_strand_id
1 'polypeptide(L)'
;VTIPNLGATHGGSGRINIWRVGWEMVKANPVIGVGLQNFPARFEQYTEAAGLSGAYGIYPGRDPHNIFLAVWAELGIIGLTIFAGFLWHIFKKLYYYRFNSSGVLGLLLFFFLVIFGLSGTLLYKKPFWIGLSLATVIPIVAQNERD
;
A
#
# COMPACT_ATOMS: atom_id res chain seq x y z
N VAL A 1 -32.38 -12.72 19.28
CA VAL A 1 -30.98 -12.25 19.26
C VAL A 1 -30.28 -12.94 18.09
N THR A 2 -30.15 -12.26 16.96
CA THR A 2 -29.37 -12.77 15.81
C THR A 2 -27.89 -12.68 16.16
N ILE A 3 -27.23 -13.82 16.30
CA ILE A 3 -25.78 -13.88 16.52
C ILE A 3 -25.13 -13.21 15.31
N PRO A 4 -24.30 -12.15 15.48
CA PRO A 4 -23.56 -11.56 14.37
C PRO A 4 -22.78 -12.67 13.66
N ASN A 5 -22.83 -12.70 12.33
CA ASN A 5 -22.09 -13.66 11.53
C ASN A 5 -20.64 -13.71 12.04
N LEU A 6 -20.24 -14.82 12.64
CA LEU A 6 -18.94 -14.98 13.27
C LEU A 6 -17.81 -14.65 12.28
N GLY A 7 -18.01 -14.84 10.97
CA GLY A 7 -17.05 -14.43 9.95
C GLY A 7 -16.70 -12.93 9.91
N ALA A 8 -17.57 -12.05 10.45
CA ALA A 8 -17.36 -10.60 10.46
C ALA A 8 -16.30 -10.13 11.48
N THR A 9 -15.99 -10.94 12.50
CA THR A 9 -15.07 -10.57 13.58
C THR A 9 -13.66 -11.16 13.43
N HIS A 10 -13.45 -12.10 12.50
CA HIS A 10 -12.17 -12.83 12.36
C HIS A 10 -11.11 -12.08 11.55
N GLY A 11 -11.46 -10.98 10.87
CA GLY A 11 -10.52 -10.17 10.09
C GLY A 11 -10.11 -8.90 10.82
N GLY A 12 -8.99 -8.94 11.55
CA GLY A 12 -8.46 -7.85 12.39
C GLY A 12 -8.87 -6.43 11.97
N SER A 13 -9.54 -5.70 12.87
CA SER A 13 -10.02 -4.30 12.69
C SER A 13 -10.95 -4.00 11.50
N GLY A 14 -11.47 -5.01 10.79
CA GLY A 14 -12.33 -4.85 9.61
C GLY A 14 -11.57 -4.65 8.29
N ARG A 15 -10.25 -4.90 8.26
CA ARG A 15 -9.40 -4.66 7.08
C ARG A 15 -9.73 -5.56 5.90
N ILE A 16 -10.09 -6.82 6.14
CA ILE A 16 -10.50 -7.75 5.08
C ILE A 16 -11.73 -7.20 4.33
N ASN A 17 -12.68 -6.61 5.06
CA ASN A 17 -13.87 -6.00 4.46
C ASN A 17 -13.49 -4.76 3.63
N ILE A 18 -12.59 -3.91 4.13
CA ILE A 18 -12.04 -2.78 3.36
C ILE A 18 -11.37 -3.25 2.07
N TRP A 19 -10.57 -4.32 2.14
CA TRP A 19 -9.86 -4.82 0.97
C TRP A 19 -10.80 -5.41 -0.07
N ARG A 20 -11.90 -6.03 0.35
CA ARG A 20 -12.97 -6.45 -0.57
C ARG A 20 -13.58 -5.25 -1.30
N VAL A 21 -13.90 -4.17 -0.59
CA VAL A 21 -14.40 -2.93 -1.21
C VAL A 21 -13.37 -2.34 -2.18
N GLY A 22 -12.10 -2.28 -1.78
CA GLY A 22 -11.02 -1.81 -2.65
C GLY A 22 -10.84 -2.67 -3.90
N TRP A 23 -11.08 -3.98 -3.80
CA TRP A 23 -11.06 -4.87 -4.94
C TRP A 23 -12.19 -4.60 -5.92
N GLU A 24 -13.39 -4.28 -5.43
CA GLU A 24 -14.51 -3.86 -6.29
C GLU A 24 -14.22 -2.52 -6.99
N MET A 25 -13.54 -1.58 -6.32
CA MET A 25 -13.05 -0.35 -6.98
C MET A 25 -12.10 -0.66 -8.14
N VAL A 26 -11.15 -1.57 -7.92
CA VAL A 26 -10.19 -2.00 -8.95
C VAL A 26 -10.91 -2.65 -10.13
N LYS A 27 -11.87 -3.55 -9.88
CA LYS A 27 -12.65 -4.18 -10.95
C LYS A 27 -13.43 -3.18 -11.79
N ALA A 28 -13.99 -2.16 -11.14
CA ALA A 28 -14.77 -1.13 -11.83
C ALA A 28 -13.90 -0.19 -12.66
N ASN A 29 -12.69 0.14 -12.19
CA ASN A 29 -11.79 1.11 -12.84
C ASN A 29 -10.34 0.58 -12.91
N PRO A 30 -10.06 -0.51 -13.64
CA PRO A 30 -8.77 -1.21 -13.54
C PRO A 30 -7.60 -0.46 -14.17
N VAL A 31 -7.86 0.40 -15.16
CA VAL A 31 -6.81 1.04 -15.97
C VAL A 31 -6.34 2.37 -15.40
N ILE A 32 -7.29 3.28 -15.13
CA ILE A 32 -7.02 4.66 -14.68
C ILE A 32 -7.31 4.83 -13.18
N GLY A 33 -8.09 3.93 -12.58
CA GLY A 33 -8.56 4.06 -11.20
C GLY A 33 -9.63 5.13 -11.03
N VAL A 34 -10.01 5.37 -9.78
CA VAL A 34 -11.07 6.33 -9.40
C VAL A 34 -10.56 7.75 -9.12
N GLY A 35 -9.27 8.00 -9.34
CA GLY A 35 -8.57 9.26 -9.07
C GLY A 35 -7.79 9.23 -7.74
N LEU A 36 -6.71 10.01 -7.68
CA LEU A 36 -5.83 10.10 -6.50
C LEU A 36 -6.62 10.53 -5.26
N GLN A 37 -6.38 9.85 -4.13
CA GLN A 37 -7.02 10.13 -2.84
C GLN A 37 -8.55 9.93 -2.82
N ASN A 38 -9.13 9.30 -3.85
CA ASN A 38 -10.56 9.04 -3.91
C ASN A 38 -10.97 7.72 -3.27
N PHE A 39 -10.06 6.89 -2.75
CA PHE A 39 -10.45 5.65 -2.09
C PHE A 39 -11.38 5.90 -0.90
N PRO A 40 -11.05 6.78 0.07
CA PRO A 40 -11.97 7.04 1.20
C PRO A 40 -13.24 7.77 0.74
N ALA A 41 -13.12 8.66 -0.25
CA ALA A 41 -14.23 9.47 -0.76
C ALA A 41 -15.28 8.64 -1.51
N ARG A 42 -14.85 7.60 -2.24
CA ARG A 42 -15.74 6.71 -2.99
C ARG A 42 -16.01 5.39 -2.30
N PHE A 43 -15.48 5.20 -1.08
CA PHE A 43 -15.59 3.95 -0.33
C PHE A 43 -17.01 3.40 -0.29
N GLU A 44 -17.97 4.24 0.10
CA GLU A 44 -19.38 3.87 0.25
C GLU A 44 -20.01 3.37 -1.06
N GLN A 45 -19.64 3.95 -2.20
CA GLN A 45 -20.18 3.61 -3.54
C GLN A 45 -19.94 2.13 -3.91
N TYR A 46 -18.90 1.51 -3.34
CA TYR A 46 -18.50 0.13 -3.63
C TYR A 46 -18.83 -0.85 -2.50
N THR A 47 -19.42 -0.39 -1.39
CA THR A 47 -19.77 -1.25 -0.24
C THR A 47 -20.87 -2.26 -0.57
N GLU A 48 -21.87 -1.84 -1.34
CA GLU A 48 -22.96 -2.71 -1.78
C GLU A 48 -22.47 -3.75 -2.79
N ALA A 49 -21.65 -3.33 -3.77
CA ALA A 49 -21.01 -4.22 -4.73
C ALA A 49 -20.14 -5.29 -4.04
N ALA A 50 -19.53 -4.94 -2.91
CA ALA A 50 -18.73 -5.87 -2.10
C ALA A 50 -19.57 -6.80 -1.19
N GLY A 51 -20.91 -6.65 -1.18
CA GLY A 51 -21.82 -7.42 -0.33
C GLY A 51 -21.67 -7.11 1.16
N LEU A 52 -21.27 -5.87 1.49
CA LEU A 52 -20.87 -5.46 2.84
C LEU A 52 -21.73 -4.32 3.40
N SER A 53 -22.89 -4.04 2.81
CA SER A 53 -23.85 -3.06 3.33
C SER A 53 -24.25 -3.40 4.77
N GLY A 54 -23.99 -2.49 5.71
CA GLY A 54 -24.26 -2.68 7.14
C GLY A 54 -23.29 -3.64 7.86
N ALA A 55 -22.20 -4.06 7.24
CA ALA A 55 -21.20 -4.92 7.87
C ALA A 55 -20.39 -4.15 8.94
N TYR A 56 -19.97 -4.87 9.98
CA TYR A 56 -19.13 -4.31 11.05
C TYR A 56 -17.81 -3.75 10.48
N GLY A 57 -17.47 -2.51 10.87
CA GLY A 57 -16.25 -1.83 10.46
C GLY A 57 -16.28 -1.20 9.06
N ILE A 58 -17.44 -1.17 8.41
CA ILE A 58 -17.70 -0.48 7.14
C ILE A 58 -18.46 0.82 7.42
N TYR A 59 -17.85 1.95 7.09
CA TYR A 59 -18.43 3.28 7.19
C TYR A 59 -17.80 4.21 6.14
N PRO A 60 -18.39 5.37 5.81
CA PRO A 60 -17.82 6.30 4.84
C PRO A 60 -16.43 6.79 5.25
N GLY A 61 -15.51 6.97 4.30
CA GLY A 61 -14.19 7.51 4.59
C GLY A 61 -13.17 6.51 5.16
N ARG A 62 -13.35 5.20 4.97
CA ARG A 62 -12.33 4.23 5.39
C ARG A 62 -11.05 4.36 4.59
N ASP A 63 -9.94 4.34 5.31
CA ASP A 63 -8.61 4.23 4.73
C ASP A 63 -8.36 2.82 4.16
N PRO A 64 -7.63 2.68 3.04
CA PRO A 64 -7.36 1.39 2.38
C PRO A 64 -6.58 0.38 3.24
N HIS A 65 -5.76 0.87 4.17
CA HIS A 65 -4.83 0.07 4.98
C HIS A 65 -3.92 -0.88 4.18
N ASN A 66 -3.69 -0.56 2.91
CA ASN A 66 -2.78 -1.26 2.00
C ASN A 66 -2.44 -0.31 0.86
N ILE A 67 -1.18 0.14 0.78
CA ILE A 67 -0.78 1.14 -0.22
C ILE A 67 -0.90 0.61 -1.66
N PHE A 68 -0.68 -0.68 -1.88
CA PHE A 68 -0.71 -1.27 -3.22
C PHE A 68 -2.14 -1.35 -3.74
N LEU A 69 -3.06 -1.77 -2.87
CA LEU A 69 -4.48 -1.76 -3.19
C LEU A 69 -4.98 -0.33 -3.40
N ALA A 70 -4.53 0.63 -2.58
CA ALA A 70 -4.87 2.04 -2.74
C ALA A 70 -4.39 2.58 -4.10
N VAL A 71 -3.11 2.38 -4.43
CA VAL A 71 -2.52 2.85 -5.70
C VAL A 71 -3.25 2.22 -6.88
N TRP A 72 -3.59 0.94 -6.83
CA TRP A 72 -4.32 0.29 -7.91
C TRP A 72 -5.76 0.81 -8.02
N ALA A 73 -6.50 0.92 -6.91
CA ALA A 73 -7.86 1.42 -6.94
C ALA A 73 -7.93 2.89 -7.40
N GLU A 74 -6.98 3.74 -6.98
CA GLU A 74 -6.97 5.17 -7.24
C GLU A 74 -6.36 5.56 -8.59
N LEU A 75 -5.28 4.90 -9.01
CA LEU A 75 -4.50 5.25 -10.21
C LEU A 75 -4.47 4.14 -11.27
N GLY A 76 -5.17 3.03 -11.00
CA GLY A 76 -5.23 1.89 -11.91
C GLY A 76 -3.90 1.17 -12.09
N ILE A 77 -3.87 0.29 -13.09
CA ILE A 77 -2.67 -0.49 -13.42
C ILE A 77 -1.51 0.42 -13.83
N ILE A 78 -1.78 1.58 -14.45
CA ILE A 78 -0.76 2.53 -14.89
C ILE A 78 0.00 3.07 -13.67
N GLY A 79 -0.72 3.56 -12.66
CA GLY A 79 -0.11 4.03 -11.42
C GLY A 79 0.62 2.92 -10.67
N LEU A 80 0.03 1.72 -10.63
CA LEU A 80 0.67 0.56 -9.99
C LEU A 80 1.98 0.18 -10.68
N THR A 81 2.03 0.16 -12.02
CA THR A 81 3.25 -0.14 -12.78
C THR A 81 4.33 0.89 -12.54
N ILE A 82 4.00 2.19 -12.53
CA ILE A 82 4.97 3.26 -12.25
C ILE A 82 5.50 3.11 -10.82
N PHE A 83 4.62 2.89 -9.85
CA PHE A 83 4.99 2.70 -8.45
C PHE A 83 5.88 1.46 -8.24
N ALA A 84 5.51 0.33 -8.83
CA ALA A 84 6.31 -0.89 -8.79
C ALA A 84 7.67 -0.73 -9.49
N GLY A 85 7.71 -0.06 -10.63
CA GLY A 85 8.96 0.26 -11.34
C GLY A 85 9.90 1.13 -10.51
N PHE A 86 9.35 2.09 -9.77
CA PHE A 86 10.13 2.92 -8.84
C PHE A 86 10.72 2.10 -7.68
N LEU A 87 9.91 1.26 -7.02
CA LEU A 87 10.38 0.36 -5.97
C LEU A 87 11.45 -0.62 -6.49
N TRP A 88 11.25 -1.15 -7.70
CA TRP A 88 12.20 -2.03 -8.37
C TRP A 88 13.55 -1.35 -8.62
N HIS A 89 13.55 -0.10 -9.06
CA HIS A 89 14.78 0.66 -9.28
C HIS A 89 15.60 0.81 -7.99
N ILE A 90 14.93 1.14 -6.88
CA ILE A 90 15.57 1.25 -5.56
C ILE A 90 16.14 -0.10 -5.12
N PHE A 91 15.33 -1.15 -5.21
CA PHE A 91 15.74 -2.50 -4.87
C PHE A 91 16.98 -2.94 -5.66
N LYS A 92 17.00 -2.73 -6.98
CA LYS A 92 18.14 -3.09 -7.83
C LYS A 92 19.43 -2.42 -7.38
N LYS A 93 19.39 -1.12 -7.03
CA LYS A 93 20.56 -0.39 -6.52
C LYS A 93 21.01 -0.92 -5.16
N LEU A 94 20.10 -1.10 -4.22
CA LEU A 94 20.41 -1.62 -2.89
C LEU A 94 20.99 -3.04 -2.95
N TYR A 95 20.41 -3.90 -3.80
CA TYR A 95 20.86 -5.27 -4.00
C TYR A 95 22.25 -5.34 -4.65
N TYR A 96 22.58 -4.41 -5.53
CA TYR A 96 23.93 -4.30 -6.09
C TYR A 96 24.99 -4.10 -4.99
N TYR A 97 24.67 -3.30 -3.96
CA TYR A 97 25.55 -3.03 -2.81
C TYR A 97 25.31 -3.95 -1.60
N ARG A 98 24.65 -5.10 -1.77
CA ARG A 98 24.25 -6.00 -0.67
C ARG A 98 25.39 -6.59 0.18
N PHE A 99 26.63 -6.51 -0.29
CA PHE A 99 27.81 -6.96 0.46
C PHE A 99 28.45 -5.85 1.32
N ASN A 100 28.00 -4.60 1.17
CA ASN A 100 28.40 -3.50 2.06
C ASN A 100 27.39 -3.38 3.21
N SER A 101 27.85 -3.07 4.43
CA SER A 101 26.98 -2.88 5.61
C SER A 101 25.88 -1.83 5.34
N SER A 102 26.24 -0.74 4.65
CA SER A 102 25.32 0.32 4.22
C SER A 102 24.22 -0.23 3.31
N GLY A 103 24.56 -1.06 2.31
CA GLY A 103 23.58 -1.66 1.40
C GLY A 103 22.64 -2.66 2.10
N VAL A 104 23.14 -3.44 3.06
CA VAL A 104 22.31 -4.32 3.89
C VAL A 104 21.31 -3.51 4.72
N LEU A 105 21.76 -2.43 5.37
CA LEU A 105 20.87 -1.55 6.13
C LEU A 105 19.76 -0.96 5.24
N GLY A 106 20.12 -0.51 4.04
CA GLY A 106 19.14 0.01 3.08
C GLY A 106 18.14 -1.06 2.61
N LEU A 107 18.57 -2.31 2.40
CA LEU A 107 17.66 -3.42 2.08
C LEU A 107 16.69 -3.70 3.23
N LEU A 108 17.16 -3.72 4.48
CA LEU A 108 16.31 -3.92 5.66
C LEU A 108 15.25 -2.81 5.78
N LEU A 109 15.66 -1.55 5.60
CA LEU A 109 14.74 -0.41 5.60
C LEU A 109 13.73 -0.49 4.45
N PHE A 110 14.17 -0.86 3.25
CA PHE A 110 13.30 -1.03 2.08
C PHE A 110 12.23 -2.10 2.33
N PHE A 111 12.63 -3.29 2.80
CA PHE A 111 11.67 -4.36 3.10
C PHE A 111 10.74 -3.99 4.25
N PHE A 112 11.24 -3.32 5.28
CA PHE A 112 10.41 -2.78 6.36
C PHE A 112 9.31 -1.86 5.80
N LEU A 113 9.65 -0.91 4.93
CA LEU A 113 8.68 0.01 4.32
C LEU A 113 7.67 -0.72 3.42
N VAL A 114 8.11 -1.69 2.62
CA VAL A 114 7.22 -2.48 1.75
C VAL A 114 6.25 -3.32 2.57
N ILE A 115 6.74 -4.05 3.58
CA ILE A 115 5.92 -4.90 4.45
C ILE A 115 4.94 -4.05 5.25
N PHE A 116 5.42 -2.94 5.82
CA PHE A 116 4.56 -2.03 6.57
C PHE A 116 3.51 -1.37 5.66
N GLY A 117 3.85 -1.10 4.40
CA GLY A 117 2.93 -0.60 3.37
C GLY A 117 1.82 -1.57 2.98
N LEU A 118 2.03 -2.89 3.09
CA LEU A 118 0.97 -3.89 2.84
C LEU A 118 -0.17 -3.82 3.87
N SER A 119 0.13 -3.30 5.08
CA SER A 119 -0.79 -3.29 6.22
C SER A 119 -1.18 -1.87 6.66
N GLY A 120 -0.53 -0.83 6.12
CA GLY A 120 -0.70 0.56 6.52
C GLY A 120 -0.99 1.49 5.35
N THR A 121 -1.79 2.53 5.59
CA THR A 121 -1.97 3.63 4.63
C THR A 121 -0.88 4.68 4.85
N LEU A 122 0.32 4.41 4.33
CA LEU A 122 1.50 5.25 4.55
C LEU A 122 1.71 6.30 3.45
N LEU A 123 1.10 6.11 2.29
CA LEU A 123 1.33 6.92 1.09
C LEU A 123 1.15 8.43 1.35
N TYR A 124 0.17 8.79 2.19
CA TYR A 124 -0.15 10.18 2.53
C TYR A 124 0.55 10.69 3.80
N LYS A 125 1.47 9.91 4.38
CA LYS A 125 2.16 10.26 5.63
C LYS A 125 3.64 10.57 5.36
N LYS A 126 4.14 11.67 5.95
CA LYS A 126 5.54 12.13 5.81
C LYS A 126 6.60 11.05 6.10
N PRO A 127 6.47 10.18 7.12
CA PRO A 127 7.48 9.17 7.43
C PRO A 127 7.79 8.22 6.28
N PHE A 128 6.80 7.91 5.43
CA PHE A 128 6.98 7.04 4.27
C PHE A 128 8.00 7.62 3.29
N TRP A 129 7.81 8.88 2.91
CA TRP A 129 8.65 9.57 1.95
C TRP A 129 10.05 9.85 2.50
N ILE A 130 10.18 10.09 3.81
CA ILE A 130 11.49 10.24 4.47
C ILE A 130 12.25 8.91 4.50
N GLY A 131 11.58 7.79 4.81
CA GLY A 131 12.22 6.47 4.77
C GLY A 131 12.66 6.09 3.36
N LEU A 132 11.82 6.40 2.36
CA LEU A 132 12.09 6.13 0.96
C LEU A 132 13.27 6.97 0.41
N SER A 133 13.37 8.24 0.79
CA SER A 133 14.50 9.09 0.42
C SER A 133 15.80 8.64 1.09
N LEU A 134 15.74 8.16 2.33
CA LEU A 134 16.92 7.59 2.98
C LEU A 134 17.41 6.34 2.23
N ALA A 135 16.48 5.48 1.82
CA ALA A 135 16.79 4.27 1.04
C ALA A 135 17.45 4.58 -0.32
N THR A 136 17.19 5.73 -0.95
CA THR A 136 17.84 6.14 -2.20
C THR A 136 19.23 6.73 -2.00
N VAL A 137 19.52 7.32 -0.84
CA VAL A 137 20.82 7.93 -0.51
C VAL A 137 21.85 6.89 -0.07
N ILE A 138 21.44 5.82 0.60
CA ILE A 138 22.33 4.76 1.10
C ILE A 138 23.25 4.16 0.01
N PRO A 139 22.78 3.82 -1.20
CA PRO A 139 23.64 3.38 -2.30
C PRO A 139 24.73 4.38 -2.70
N ILE A 140 24.47 5.69 -2.56
CA ILE A 140 25.42 6.76 -2.92
C ILE A 140 26.55 6.81 -1.89
N VAL A 141 26.21 6.71 -0.61
CA VAL A 141 27.22 6.63 0.47
C VAL A 141 28.07 5.38 0.31
N ALA A 142 27.45 4.24 0.02
CA ALA A 142 28.15 2.97 -0.19
C ALA A 142 29.06 2.96 -1.43
N GLN A 143 28.81 3.86 -2.40
CA GLN A 143 29.69 4.09 -3.54
C GLN A 143 30.92 4.89 -3.11
N ASN A 144 30.72 6.00 -2.38
CA ASN A 144 31.80 6.85 -1.90
C ASN A 144 32.73 6.16 -0.89
N GLU A 145 32.27 5.12 -0.19
CA GLU A 145 33.12 4.32 0.72
C GLU A 145 34.04 3.33 -0.02
N ARG A 146 33.82 3.10 -1.34
CA ARG A 146 34.64 2.21 -2.17
C ARG A 146 35.72 2.91 -2.97
N ASP A 147 35.61 4.23 -3.16
CA ASP A 147 36.56 5.09 -3.86
C ASP A 147 37.57 5.73 -2.87
#